data_AF-K1QU75-F1
#
_entry.id   AF-K1QU75-F1
#
_cell.length_a   1.000
_cell.length_b   1.000
_cell.length_c   1.000
_cell.angle_alpha   90.00
_cell.angle_beta   90.00
_cell.angle_gamma   90.00
#
_symmetry.space_group_name_H-M   'P 1'
#
loop_
_entity.id
_entity.type
_entity.pdbx_description
1 polymer ?
#
loop_
_entity_poly.entity_id
_entity_poly.type
_entity_poly.pdbx_seq_one_letter_code
_entity_poly.pdbx_strand_id
1 'polypeptide(L)'
;MSQKITSSNNVQDIIESRVEKRTKGVYVPIGGKKLLTFMDDFNMPAKDTFGSQPPLELMKLWLDYGFWYDREKQTQKYIKDMFLLAGMGPPGGGRMVISRRLQSRFNLINMTFPHESQIKRIFGSMINQKLQDFEEEVKPIGDIMTQATIEMYEAVVQKFLPTPTKIHYLFNLRDISKIFQGLLRAHKDFHDTKHAMTRLWIHECFRVFSDRDYMNPDNVYEDIQDISQLKKQMTDFLEEYNSTPGVINMDLVLFRDAIEHVSKIVRVIRQPRGNMLLIGIGGSGRQSLTRLSAYICEYTTFQIEVTKHYRKNEFRDDLKRLYWQAGVDNKTSVFIFNDTQVVEEGFLEDINNVLSSGEVPNLYKPDEFEEVRNALSDIAKKEGVDDSPQSIFAYLIERVRANMHIVLCMSPVGEPFRNRIRMYPAFVNCTTIDWFSEWPADALLEVADKYLSEISLGSEEESGIRRPAPATSYSPRVLSPEATSGHIRLALESLNKKDMTEIKSYGRPPLLVEKVMEAVMILRGSEPTWAEAKRQLAKMAELKQQYDEKLAQKEELKRKAEYTELMLERATKFMS
;
A
#
# COMPACT_ATOMS: atom_id res chain seq x y z
N MET A 1 15.62 -20.41 -0.84
CA MET A 1 15.21 -20.23 0.58
C MET A 1 16.04 -19.11 1.20
N SER A 2 15.75 -17.85 0.85
CA SER A 2 16.32 -16.68 1.53
C SER A 2 15.26 -16.17 2.51
N GLN A 3 15.20 -16.78 3.69
CA GLN A 3 14.39 -16.32 4.81
C GLN A 3 15.30 -15.47 5.70
N LYS A 4 15.18 -14.14 5.67
CA LYS A 4 15.72 -13.25 6.74
C LYS A 4 14.75 -12.07 6.88
N ILE A 5 14.00 -11.85 7.96
CA ILE A 5 14.16 -12.12 9.40
C ILE A 5 15.37 -11.38 9.97
N THR A 6 15.12 -10.43 10.88
CA THR A 6 16.10 -9.70 11.69
C THR A 6 17.36 -10.53 11.95
N SER A 7 18.51 -10.08 11.46
CA SER A 7 19.77 -10.82 11.58
C SER A 7 20.58 -10.37 12.81
N SER A 8 21.45 -11.24 13.33
CA SER A 8 22.33 -10.85 14.44
C SER A 8 23.35 -9.79 14.02
N ASN A 9 23.71 -9.71 12.74
CA ASN A 9 24.56 -8.63 12.22
C ASN A 9 23.81 -7.31 12.26
N ASN A 10 22.58 -7.26 11.73
CA ASN A 10 21.78 -6.04 11.71
C ASN A 10 21.60 -5.49 13.13
N VAL A 11 21.25 -6.35 14.11
CA VAL A 11 21.09 -5.91 15.51
C VAL A 11 22.38 -5.35 16.10
N GLN A 12 23.51 -6.02 15.83
CA GLN A 12 24.82 -5.57 16.28
C GLN A 12 25.15 -4.20 15.69
N ASP A 13 25.01 -4.02 14.38
CA ASP A 13 25.32 -2.79 13.67
C ASP A 13 24.47 -1.61 14.17
N ILE A 14 23.18 -1.86 14.43
CA ILE A 14 22.25 -0.84 14.97
C ILE A 14 22.72 -0.35 16.33
N ILE A 15 23.07 -1.25 17.24
CA ILE A 15 23.54 -0.85 18.57
C ILE A 15 24.91 -0.19 18.48
N GLU A 16 25.82 -0.73 17.65
CA GLU A 16 27.15 -0.16 17.44
C GLU A 16 27.12 1.25 16.85
N SER A 17 26.14 1.58 16.00
CA SER A 17 25.95 2.94 15.45
C SER A 17 25.63 4.01 16.49
N ARG A 18 25.19 3.62 17.69
CA ARG A 18 24.76 4.53 18.78
C ARG A 18 25.79 4.64 19.91
N VAL A 19 26.93 3.96 19.80
CA VAL A 19 28.01 3.97 20.79
C VAL A 19 29.32 4.46 20.20
N GLU A 20 30.15 5.09 21.02
CA GLU A 20 31.50 5.54 20.68
C GLU A 20 32.55 4.78 21.46
N LYS A 21 33.72 4.63 20.85
CA LYS A 21 34.86 3.98 21.49
C LYS A 21 35.57 4.95 22.43
N ARG A 22 35.56 4.66 23.73
CA ARG A 22 36.24 5.50 24.74
C ARG A 22 37.63 5.01 25.09
N THR A 23 37.80 3.69 25.25
CA THR A 23 39.09 3.05 25.53
C THR A 23 39.24 1.78 24.70
N LYS A 24 40.38 1.08 24.81
CA LYS A 24 40.66 -0.12 24.01
C LYS A 24 39.62 -1.21 24.26
N GLY A 25 38.70 -1.37 23.30
CA GLY A 25 37.64 -2.38 23.34
C GLY A 25 36.41 -2.01 24.17
N VAL A 26 36.34 -0.79 24.74
CA VAL A 26 35.17 -0.33 25.52
C VAL A 26 34.42 0.74 24.76
N TYR A 27 33.14 0.47 24.56
CA TYR A 27 32.17 1.29 23.87
C TYR A 27 31.13 1.79 24.88
N VAL A 28 30.84 3.08 24.83
CA VAL A 28 29.86 3.76 25.67
C VAL A 28 28.94 4.59 24.79
N PRO A 29 27.73 4.94 25.24
CA PRO A 29 26.89 5.89 24.55
C PRO A 29 27.61 7.19 24.21
N ILE A 30 27.30 7.71 23.02
CA ILE A 30 27.84 9.00 22.54
C ILE A 30 27.52 10.09 23.57
N GLY A 31 28.56 10.83 23.99
CA GLY A 31 28.42 11.92 24.96
C GLY A 31 28.28 11.45 26.41
N GLY A 32 28.63 10.19 26.72
CA GLY A 32 28.76 9.68 28.09
C GLY A 32 27.44 9.57 28.87
N LYS A 33 26.29 9.61 28.20
CA LYS A 33 24.97 9.40 28.80
C LYS A 33 24.72 7.92 29.08
N LYS A 34 23.68 7.60 29.86
CA LYS A 34 23.15 6.24 29.96
C LYS A 34 22.03 6.07 28.94
N LEU A 35 22.08 5.02 28.11
CA LEU A 35 21.06 4.75 27.09
C LEU A 35 20.19 3.56 27.45
N LEU A 36 18.92 3.64 27.04
CA LEU A 36 17.98 2.52 27.08
C LEU A 36 17.77 2.01 25.64
N THR A 37 18.16 0.77 25.38
CA THR A 37 17.84 0.07 24.14
C THR A 37 16.49 -0.60 24.31
N PHE A 38 15.47 -0.09 23.61
CA PHE A 38 14.16 -0.71 23.54
C PHE A 38 14.06 -1.60 22.30
N MET A 39 13.74 -2.88 22.50
CA MET A 39 13.45 -3.83 21.43
C MET A 39 11.96 -4.13 21.40
N ASP A 40 11.28 -3.61 20.38
CA ASP A 40 9.90 -3.97 20.10
C ASP A 40 9.83 -5.34 19.41
N ASP A 41 8.70 -6.04 19.57
CA ASP A 41 8.43 -7.31 18.91
C ASP A 41 9.57 -8.35 19.08
N PHE A 42 10.10 -8.46 20.31
CA PHE A 42 11.30 -9.24 20.64
C PHE A 42 11.24 -10.74 20.25
N ASN A 43 10.04 -11.29 20.06
CA ASN A 43 9.82 -12.68 19.69
C ASN A 43 9.50 -12.94 18.21
N MET A 44 9.70 -11.95 17.35
CA MET A 44 9.55 -12.10 15.90
C MET A 44 10.71 -12.77 15.15
N PRO A 45 11.99 -12.74 15.61
CA PRO A 45 13.06 -13.42 14.89
C PRO A 45 12.73 -14.90 14.65
N ALA A 46 12.72 -15.35 13.41
CA ALA A 46 12.50 -16.76 13.09
C ALA A 46 13.64 -17.64 13.60
N LYS A 47 13.28 -18.90 13.81
CA LYS A 47 14.21 -19.95 14.18
C LYS A 47 15.00 -20.41 12.94
N ASP A 48 16.28 -20.69 13.13
CA ASP A 48 17.07 -21.42 12.15
C ASP A 48 16.64 -22.90 12.08
N THR A 49 17.29 -23.66 11.19
CA THR A 49 17.07 -25.10 11.02
C THR A 49 17.23 -25.90 12.32
N PHE A 50 18.01 -25.37 13.28
CA PHE A 50 18.31 -26.00 14.56
C PHE A 50 17.44 -25.47 15.71
N GLY A 51 16.46 -24.60 15.42
CA GLY A 51 15.56 -24.03 16.41
C GLY A 51 16.13 -22.83 17.18
N SER A 52 17.33 -22.37 16.84
CA SER A 52 18.01 -21.24 17.48
C SER A 52 17.58 -19.92 16.85
N GLN A 53 17.65 -18.83 17.62
CA GLN A 53 17.34 -17.47 17.14
C GLN A 53 18.60 -16.61 17.29
N PRO A 54 19.47 -16.54 16.26
CA PRO A 54 20.78 -15.89 16.36
C PRO A 54 20.77 -14.45 16.92
N PRO A 55 19.80 -13.56 16.59
CA PRO A 55 19.75 -12.23 17.19
C PRO A 55 19.52 -12.25 18.70
N LEU A 56 18.68 -13.19 19.16
CA LEU A 56 18.35 -13.33 20.57
C LEU A 56 19.50 -13.94 21.38
N GLU A 57 20.25 -14.86 20.77
CA GLU A 57 21.47 -15.40 21.38
C GLU A 57 22.58 -14.36 21.49
N LEU A 58 22.66 -13.42 20.53
CA LEU A 58 23.55 -12.25 20.65
C LEU A 58 23.15 -11.36 21.83
N MET A 59 21.86 -11.09 22.02
CA MET A 59 21.38 -10.32 23.18
C MET A 59 21.65 -11.04 24.49
N LYS A 60 21.51 -12.37 24.53
CA LYS A 60 21.90 -13.19 25.68
C LYS A 60 23.39 -13.03 25.98
N LEU A 61 24.25 -13.10 24.97
CA LEU A 61 25.70 -12.92 25.13
C LEU A 61 26.02 -11.56 25.75
N TRP A 62 25.35 -10.51 25.27
CA TRP A 62 25.52 -9.16 25.82
C TRP A 62 25.08 -9.06 27.28
N LEU A 63 23.92 -9.62 27.63
CA LEU A 63 23.41 -9.60 29.01
C LEU A 63 24.27 -10.43 29.98
N ASP A 64 24.81 -11.55 29.51
CA ASP A 64 25.61 -12.46 30.32
C ASP A 64 27.00 -11.90 30.62
N TYR A 65 27.65 -11.32 29.60
CA TYR A 65 29.07 -10.99 29.66
C TYR A 65 29.38 -9.49 29.53
N GLY A 66 28.42 -8.66 29.13
CA GLY A 66 28.64 -7.22 28.89
C GLY A 66 29.47 -6.91 27.64
N PHE A 67 29.70 -7.90 26.79
CA PHE A 67 30.45 -7.74 25.53
C PHE A 67 29.92 -8.68 24.44
N TRP A 68 30.30 -8.38 23.21
CA TRP A 68 30.26 -9.32 22.08
C TRP A 68 31.53 -9.22 21.24
N TYR A 69 31.68 -10.10 20.28
CA TYR A 69 32.87 -10.13 19.43
C TYR A 69 32.69 -9.26 18.18
N ASP A 70 33.74 -8.53 17.84
CA ASP A 70 33.94 -7.97 16.52
C ASP A 70 34.13 -9.13 15.53
N ARG A 71 33.28 -9.20 14.49
CA ARG A 71 33.25 -10.33 13.55
C ARG A 71 34.41 -10.31 12.55
N GLU A 72 35.00 -9.15 12.31
CA GLU A 72 36.15 -9.00 11.40
C GLU A 72 37.46 -9.16 12.16
N LYS A 73 37.61 -8.43 13.27
CA LYS A 73 38.84 -8.38 14.05
C LYS A 73 38.94 -9.50 15.09
N GLN A 74 37.84 -10.21 15.35
CA GLN A 74 37.76 -11.28 16.35
C GLN A 74 38.19 -10.82 17.75
N THR A 75 37.91 -9.54 18.07
CA THR A 75 38.25 -8.93 19.36
C THR A 75 36.99 -8.67 20.19
N GLN A 76 37.15 -8.61 21.51
CA GLN A 76 36.04 -8.30 22.42
C GLN A 76 35.68 -6.81 22.36
N LYS A 77 34.39 -6.52 22.22
CA LYS A 77 33.78 -5.18 22.33
C LYS A 77 32.87 -5.15 23.55
N TYR A 78 33.33 -4.50 24.61
CA TYR A 78 32.56 -4.25 25.82
C TYR A 78 31.61 -3.08 25.61
N ILE A 79 30.33 -3.27 25.91
CA ILE A 79 29.31 -2.23 25.82
C ILE A 79 28.82 -1.92 27.22
N LYS A 80 29.09 -0.70 27.68
CA LYS A 80 28.77 -0.22 29.03
C LYS A 80 27.74 0.90 28.98
N ASP A 81 27.13 1.19 30.13
CA ASP A 81 26.16 2.29 30.33
C ASP A 81 24.93 2.22 29.43
N MET A 82 24.52 1.00 29.08
CA MET A 82 23.32 0.73 28.31
C MET A 82 22.44 -0.29 29.03
N PHE A 83 21.13 -0.09 28.99
CA PHE A 83 20.13 -0.99 29.55
C PHE A 83 19.26 -1.56 28.42
N LEU A 84 18.91 -2.84 28.53
CA LEU A 84 18.04 -3.49 27.56
C LEU A 84 16.62 -3.60 28.13
N LEU A 85 15.65 -3.08 27.38
CA LEU A 85 14.21 -3.25 27.62
C LEU A 85 13.61 -3.92 26.38
N ALA A 86 12.76 -4.91 26.59
CA ALA A 86 12.13 -5.66 25.50
C ALA A 86 10.62 -5.73 25.70
N GLY A 87 9.87 -5.50 24.62
CA GLY A 87 8.43 -5.75 24.51
C GLY A 87 8.17 -6.90 23.55
N MET A 88 7.19 -7.77 23.86
CA MET A 88 6.76 -8.82 22.93
C MET A 88 5.28 -9.15 23.11
N GLY A 89 4.60 -9.47 22.01
CA GLY A 89 3.27 -10.06 22.07
C GLY A 89 3.29 -11.53 22.52
N PRO A 90 2.17 -12.08 22.99
CA PRO A 90 2.08 -13.50 23.32
C PRO A 90 2.40 -14.38 22.09
N PRO A 91 3.00 -15.58 22.29
CA PRO A 91 3.35 -16.47 21.20
C PRO A 91 2.10 -16.93 20.45
N GLY A 92 2.14 -16.88 19.11
CA GLY A 92 1.00 -17.16 18.22
C GLY A 92 0.98 -16.29 16.96
N GLY A 93 0.28 -16.73 15.92
CA GLY A 93 0.03 -15.91 14.71
C GLY A 93 1.29 -15.51 13.89
N GLY A 94 2.44 -16.16 14.10
CA GLY A 94 3.73 -15.79 13.52
C GLY A 94 4.80 -15.42 14.56
N ARG A 95 4.37 -15.08 15.78
CA ARG A 95 5.24 -14.78 16.93
C ARG A 95 5.75 -16.06 17.58
N MET A 96 7.05 -16.12 17.84
CA MET A 96 7.73 -17.33 18.31
C MET A 96 7.81 -17.39 19.85
N VAL A 97 8.06 -18.59 20.38
CA VAL A 97 8.42 -18.77 21.80
C VAL A 97 9.92 -18.57 21.94
N ILE A 98 10.33 -17.67 22.83
CA ILE A 98 11.74 -17.40 23.16
C ILE A 98 12.34 -18.51 24.04
N SER A 99 13.67 -18.63 24.05
CA SER A 99 14.36 -19.62 24.86
C SER A 99 14.24 -19.29 26.35
N ARG A 100 14.00 -20.32 27.20
CA ARG A 100 13.93 -20.15 28.66
C ARG A 100 15.23 -19.56 29.25
N ARG A 101 16.37 -19.87 28.63
CA ARG A 101 17.70 -19.37 29.03
C ARG A 101 17.84 -17.86 28.84
N LEU A 102 17.25 -17.32 27.78
CA LEU A 102 17.18 -15.88 27.57
C LEU A 102 16.15 -15.25 28.50
N GLN A 103 14.98 -15.90 28.61
CA GLN A 103 13.89 -15.41 29.47
C GLN A 103 14.33 -15.25 30.93
N SER A 104 15.19 -16.14 31.46
CA SER A 104 15.73 -16.03 32.83
C SER A 104 16.65 -14.83 33.07
N ARG A 105 17.03 -14.08 32.03
CA ARG A 105 17.80 -12.83 32.16
C ARG A 105 16.93 -11.59 32.26
N PHE A 106 15.63 -11.73 32.08
CA PHE A 106 14.67 -10.63 32.16
C PHE A 106 13.73 -10.81 33.35
N ASN A 107 13.32 -9.69 33.93
CA ASN A 107 12.13 -9.65 34.77
C ASN A 107 10.91 -9.53 33.85
N LEU A 108 10.02 -10.52 33.88
CA LEU A 108 8.80 -10.48 33.07
C LEU A 108 7.71 -9.66 33.77
N ILE A 109 7.17 -8.67 33.06
CA ILE A 109 5.96 -7.96 33.43
C ILE A 109 4.90 -8.31 32.40
N ASN A 110 3.83 -8.99 32.82
CA ASN A 110 2.73 -9.33 31.94
C ASN A 110 1.73 -8.17 31.91
N MET A 111 1.64 -7.48 30.77
CA MET A 111 0.65 -6.43 30.56
C MET A 111 -0.66 -7.06 30.06
N THR A 112 -1.67 -7.11 30.92
CA THR A 112 -3.02 -7.53 30.54
C THR A 112 -3.75 -6.40 29.82
N PHE A 113 -4.78 -6.75 29.06
CA PHE A 113 -5.65 -5.76 28.44
C PHE A 113 -6.26 -4.84 29.53
N PRO A 114 -6.30 -3.51 29.33
CA PRO A 114 -6.85 -2.60 30.32
C PRO A 114 -8.35 -2.86 30.50
N HIS A 115 -8.83 -2.64 31.73
CA HIS A 115 -10.23 -2.82 32.04
C HIS A 115 -11.08 -1.76 31.33
N GLU A 116 -12.33 -2.06 31.02
CA GLU A 116 -13.28 -1.15 30.34
C GLU A 116 -13.30 0.25 30.99
N SER A 117 -13.36 0.30 32.32
CA SER A 117 -13.33 1.56 33.10
C SER A 117 -12.09 2.42 32.84
N GLN A 118 -10.93 1.80 32.59
CA GLN A 118 -9.69 2.50 32.27
C GLN A 118 -9.73 3.05 30.85
N ILE A 119 -10.21 2.25 29.88
CA ILE A 119 -10.38 2.65 28.49
C ILE A 119 -11.35 3.85 28.41
N LYS A 120 -12.49 3.74 29.09
CA LYS A 120 -13.48 4.81 29.21
C LYS A 120 -12.88 6.08 29.81
N ARG A 121 -12.06 5.97 30.85
CA ARG A 121 -11.39 7.14 31.44
C ARG A 121 -10.40 7.80 30.47
N ILE A 122 -9.60 7.01 29.77
CA ILE A 122 -8.58 7.52 28.84
C ILE A 122 -9.28 8.26 27.69
N PHE A 123 -10.12 7.56 26.92
CA PHE A 123 -10.71 8.14 25.71
C PHE A 123 -11.85 9.12 26.01
N GLY A 124 -12.61 8.88 27.08
CA GLY A 124 -13.65 9.80 27.57
C GLY A 124 -13.06 11.14 27.95
N SER A 125 -11.92 11.17 28.66
CA SER A 125 -11.27 12.45 29.00
C SER A 125 -10.81 13.23 27.76
N MET A 126 -10.31 12.54 26.73
CA MET A 126 -9.88 13.17 25.47
C MET A 126 -11.04 13.81 24.71
N ILE A 127 -12.14 13.07 24.51
CA ILE A 127 -13.28 13.60 23.76
C ILE A 127 -14.02 14.67 24.55
N ASN A 128 -14.21 14.50 25.87
CA ASN A 128 -14.90 15.48 26.70
C ASN A 128 -14.14 16.80 26.79
N GLN A 129 -12.80 16.76 26.74
CA GLN A 129 -11.99 17.97 26.63
C GLN A 129 -12.21 18.68 25.30
N LYS A 130 -12.24 17.94 24.18
CA LYS A 130 -12.50 18.51 22.85
C LYS A 130 -13.91 19.12 22.74
N LEU A 131 -14.90 18.49 23.36
CA LEU A 131 -16.30 18.95 23.33
C LEU A 131 -16.56 20.16 24.23
N GLN A 132 -15.61 20.62 25.06
CA GLN A 132 -15.82 21.82 25.89
C GLN A 132 -16.12 23.07 25.05
N ASP A 133 -15.55 23.16 23.86
CA ASP A 133 -15.68 24.29 22.93
C ASP A 133 -16.94 24.20 22.03
N PHE A 134 -17.76 23.16 22.20
CA PHE A 134 -18.99 22.91 21.44
C PHE A 134 -20.24 23.28 22.25
N GLU A 135 -21.39 23.29 21.59
CA GLU A 135 -22.69 23.55 22.20
C GLU A 135 -22.98 22.58 23.38
N GLU A 136 -23.66 23.09 24.42
CA GLU A 136 -23.92 22.33 25.66
C GLU A 136 -24.64 21.00 25.43
N GLU A 137 -25.47 20.92 24.37
CA GLU A 137 -26.16 19.68 24.00
C GLU A 137 -25.21 18.57 23.52
N VAL A 138 -24.03 18.93 23.02
CA VAL A 138 -23.05 17.97 22.48
C VAL A 138 -22.16 17.40 23.57
N LYS A 139 -21.90 18.16 24.65
CA LYS A 139 -20.97 17.74 25.72
C LYS A 139 -21.31 16.38 26.34
N PRO A 140 -22.58 16.05 26.68
CA PRO A 140 -22.94 14.74 27.24
C PRO A 140 -22.75 13.58 26.27
N ILE A 141 -22.67 13.85 24.96
CA ILE A 141 -22.54 12.82 23.93
C ILE A 141 -21.15 12.18 23.98
N GLY A 142 -20.11 12.88 24.46
CA GLY A 142 -18.75 12.35 24.57
C GLY A 142 -18.68 11.06 25.39
N ASP A 143 -19.33 11.03 26.55
CA ASP A 143 -19.39 9.84 27.40
C ASP A 143 -20.21 8.71 26.77
N ILE A 144 -21.32 9.05 26.09
CA ILE A 144 -22.19 8.10 25.41
C ILE A 144 -21.44 7.43 24.24
N MET A 145 -20.77 8.23 23.41
CA MET A 145 -19.95 7.72 22.29
C MET A 145 -18.80 6.87 22.78
N THR A 146 -18.17 7.24 23.90
CA THR A 146 -17.09 6.46 24.48
C THR A 146 -17.58 5.08 24.91
N GLN A 147 -18.70 5.03 25.62
CA GLN A 147 -19.31 3.77 26.02
C GLN A 147 -19.71 2.92 24.80
N ALA A 148 -20.43 3.52 23.84
CA ALA A 148 -20.87 2.83 22.63
C ALA A 148 -19.70 2.31 21.78
N THR A 149 -18.57 3.03 21.73
CA THR A 149 -17.37 2.59 21.01
C THR A 149 -16.75 1.36 21.66
N ILE A 150 -16.74 1.28 22.99
CA ILE A 150 -16.19 0.12 23.71
C ILE A 150 -17.08 -1.10 23.51
N GLU A 151 -18.40 -0.95 23.68
CA GLU A 151 -19.38 -2.02 23.45
C GLU A 151 -19.31 -2.55 22.01
N MET A 152 -19.20 -1.65 21.03
CA MET A 152 -19.03 -2.01 19.63
C MET A 152 -17.71 -2.76 19.39
N TYR A 153 -16.61 -2.28 19.96
CA TYR A 153 -15.31 -2.94 19.85
C TYR A 153 -15.36 -4.37 20.43
N GLU A 154 -15.95 -4.57 21.60
CA GLU A 154 -16.09 -5.88 22.21
C GLU A 154 -16.94 -6.83 21.36
N ALA A 155 -18.07 -6.34 20.83
CA ALA A 155 -18.92 -7.12 19.93
C ALA A 155 -18.17 -7.53 18.64
N VAL A 156 -17.38 -6.61 18.06
CA VAL A 156 -16.57 -6.87 16.86
C VAL A 156 -15.49 -7.91 17.16
N VAL A 157 -14.75 -7.76 18.25
CA VAL A 157 -13.69 -8.70 18.65
C VAL A 157 -14.24 -10.12 18.87
N GLN A 158 -15.42 -10.24 19.47
CA GLN A 158 -16.05 -11.55 19.70
C GLN A 158 -16.56 -12.20 18.41
N LYS A 159 -17.09 -11.40 17.47
CA LYS A 159 -17.70 -11.90 16.23
C LYS A 159 -16.68 -12.15 15.11
N PHE A 160 -15.66 -11.30 14.99
CA PHE A 160 -14.68 -11.30 13.90
C PHE A 160 -13.33 -11.84 14.38
N LEU A 161 -13.23 -13.17 14.46
CA LEU A 161 -12.02 -13.85 14.92
C LEU A 161 -10.97 -14.03 13.80
N PRO A 162 -9.67 -13.93 14.10
CA PRO A 162 -8.62 -14.18 13.13
C PRO A 162 -8.62 -15.66 12.72
N THR A 163 -8.90 -15.94 11.45
CA THR A 163 -8.84 -17.29 10.85
C THR A 163 -7.76 -17.35 9.76
N PRO A 164 -7.32 -18.54 9.30
CA PRO A 164 -6.35 -18.65 8.21
C PRO A 164 -6.79 -17.98 6.90
N THR A 165 -8.09 -17.86 6.67
CA THR A 165 -8.67 -17.12 5.54
C THR A 165 -8.87 -15.63 5.84
N LYS A 166 -9.11 -15.27 7.11
CA LYS A 166 -9.33 -13.89 7.59
C LYS A 166 -8.24 -13.42 8.56
N ILE A 167 -6.99 -13.45 8.10
CA ILE A 167 -5.81 -13.13 8.94
C ILE A 167 -5.72 -11.65 9.36
N HIS A 168 -6.48 -10.77 8.70
CA HIS A 168 -6.50 -9.32 8.95
C HIS A 168 -7.43 -8.90 10.09
N TYR A 169 -8.18 -9.84 10.69
CA TYR A 169 -9.01 -9.59 11.88
C TYR A 169 -8.17 -9.59 13.16
N LEU A 170 -7.25 -8.63 13.25
CA LEU A 170 -6.43 -8.37 14.43
C LEU A 170 -6.85 -7.05 15.03
N PHE A 171 -7.73 -7.10 16.03
CA PHE A 171 -8.23 -5.91 16.71
C PHE A 171 -7.39 -5.60 17.95
N ASN A 172 -7.06 -4.33 18.14
CA ASN A 172 -6.33 -3.85 19.32
C ASN A 172 -6.76 -2.42 19.68
N LEU A 173 -6.23 -1.88 20.79
CA LEU A 173 -6.59 -0.53 21.27
C LEU A 173 -6.32 0.59 20.25
N ARG A 174 -5.43 0.37 19.28
CA ARG A 174 -5.17 1.35 18.21
C ARG A 174 -6.40 1.56 17.33
N ASP A 175 -7.27 0.57 17.21
CA ASP A 175 -8.52 0.71 16.46
C ASP A 175 -9.44 1.71 17.15
N ILE A 176 -9.59 1.61 18.48
CA ILE A 176 -10.28 2.63 19.28
C ILE A 176 -9.58 3.98 19.12
N SER A 177 -8.25 4.04 19.22
CA SER A 177 -7.50 5.29 19.02
C SER A 177 -7.75 5.93 17.67
N LYS A 178 -7.89 5.17 16.58
CA LYS A 178 -8.17 5.69 15.23
C LYS A 178 -9.55 6.35 15.15
N ILE A 179 -10.56 5.76 15.81
CA ILE A 179 -11.92 6.35 15.89
C ILE A 179 -11.84 7.70 16.61
N PHE A 180 -11.22 7.72 17.80
CA PHE A 180 -11.08 8.95 18.58
C PHE A 180 -10.21 10.00 17.88
N GLN A 181 -9.15 9.60 17.16
CA GLN A 181 -8.35 10.54 16.36
C GLN A 181 -9.18 11.24 15.29
N GLY A 182 -10.13 10.55 14.65
CA GLY A 182 -11.04 11.19 13.71
C GLY A 182 -12.10 12.05 14.39
N LEU A 183 -12.67 11.59 15.51
CA LEU A 183 -13.60 12.40 16.32
C LEU A 183 -12.97 13.70 16.81
N LEU A 184 -11.70 13.67 17.22
CA LEU A 184 -10.98 14.85 17.72
C LEU A 184 -10.74 15.92 16.64
N ARG A 185 -10.92 15.57 15.36
CA ARG A 185 -10.88 16.52 14.24
C ARG A 185 -12.22 17.21 13.97
N ALA A 186 -13.27 16.88 14.73
CA ALA A 186 -14.52 17.59 14.63
C ALA A 186 -14.31 19.10 14.78
N HIS A 187 -14.95 19.86 13.91
CA HIS A 187 -14.97 21.31 13.92
C HIS A 187 -16.37 21.80 14.28
N LYS A 188 -16.46 22.81 15.16
CA LYS A 188 -17.72 23.32 15.68
C LYS A 188 -18.69 23.74 14.57
N ASP A 189 -18.19 24.47 13.57
CA ASP A 189 -19.01 25.02 12.47
C ASP A 189 -19.82 23.97 11.69
N PHE A 190 -19.40 22.70 11.72
CA PHE A 190 -20.05 21.61 11.00
C PHE A 190 -20.65 20.52 11.91
N HIS A 191 -20.20 20.42 13.16
CA HIS A 191 -20.54 19.31 14.06
C HIS A 191 -21.13 19.77 15.40
N ASP A 192 -21.67 20.99 15.48
CA ASP A 192 -22.20 21.56 16.73
C ASP A 192 -23.54 20.96 17.17
N THR A 193 -24.13 20.05 16.39
CA THR A 193 -25.38 19.38 16.78
C THR A 193 -25.15 17.93 17.20
N LYS A 194 -26.02 17.43 18.09
CA LYS A 194 -26.05 16.01 18.48
C LYS A 194 -26.08 15.06 17.28
N HIS A 195 -26.88 15.41 16.27
CA HIS A 195 -27.02 14.58 15.08
C HIS A 195 -25.73 14.55 14.26
N ALA A 196 -25.11 15.71 14.01
CA ALA A 196 -23.87 15.78 13.24
C ALA A 196 -22.70 15.07 13.94
N MET A 197 -22.57 15.22 15.26
CA MET A 197 -21.54 14.52 16.03
C MET A 197 -21.75 12.99 16.03
N THR A 198 -23.00 12.54 16.19
CA THR A 198 -23.34 11.11 16.13
C THR A 198 -23.06 10.53 14.74
N ARG A 199 -23.37 11.28 13.67
CA ARG A 199 -23.04 10.89 12.30
C ARG A 199 -21.54 10.74 12.08
N LEU A 200 -20.75 11.69 12.58
CA LEU A 200 -19.29 11.60 12.51
C LEU A 200 -18.79 10.34 13.23
N TRP A 201 -19.29 10.05 14.43
CA TRP A 201 -18.96 8.83 15.17
C TRP A 201 -19.26 7.55 14.38
N ILE A 202 -20.47 7.43 13.85
CA ILE A 202 -20.85 6.27 13.01
C ILE A 202 -19.88 6.13 11.83
N HIS A 203 -19.59 7.24 11.14
CA HIS A 203 -18.69 7.27 9.99
C HIS A 203 -17.24 6.89 10.35
N GLU A 204 -16.78 7.20 11.56
CA GLU A 204 -15.47 6.78 12.09
C GLU A 204 -15.44 5.29 12.42
N CYS A 205 -16.53 4.75 13.00
CA CYS A 205 -16.69 3.32 13.27
C CYS A 205 -16.67 2.47 12.00
N PHE A 206 -17.42 2.87 10.95
CA PHE A 206 -17.42 2.17 9.67
C PHE A 206 -16.02 2.12 9.04
N ARG A 207 -15.29 3.24 9.06
CA ARG A 207 -13.91 3.31 8.52
C ARG A 207 -12.95 2.34 9.20
N VAL A 208 -13.07 2.16 10.51
CA VAL A 208 -12.12 1.35 11.28
C VAL A 208 -12.49 -0.13 11.27
N PHE A 209 -13.78 -0.46 11.38
CA PHE A 209 -14.25 -1.83 11.54
C PHE A 209 -14.83 -2.43 10.25
N SER A 210 -15.65 -1.69 9.51
CA SER A 210 -16.38 -2.21 8.33
C SER A 210 -15.46 -2.49 7.15
N ASP A 211 -14.46 -1.64 6.93
CA ASP A 211 -13.50 -1.79 5.82
C ASP A 211 -12.61 -3.06 5.96
N ARG A 212 -12.67 -3.77 7.08
CA ARG A 212 -12.00 -5.07 7.24
C ARG A 212 -12.85 -6.24 6.73
N ASP A 213 -14.18 -6.13 6.64
CA ASP A 213 -15.06 -7.23 6.23
C ASP A 213 -15.44 -7.13 4.75
N TYR A 214 -14.83 -7.98 3.93
CA TYR A 214 -15.02 -8.03 2.47
C TYR A 214 -16.15 -9.00 2.03
N MET A 215 -16.77 -9.73 2.97
CA MET A 215 -17.71 -10.83 2.66
C MET A 215 -19.18 -10.53 2.95
N ASN A 216 -19.53 -9.27 3.24
CA ASN A 216 -20.93 -8.89 3.41
C ASN A 216 -21.39 -8.01 2.23
N PRO A 217 -22.18 -8.55 1.28
CA PRO A 217 -22.72 -7.79 0.15
C PRO A 217 -23.76 -6.72 0.56
N ASP A 218 -24.19 -6.72 1.84
CA ASP A 218 -25.19 -5.81 2.39
C ASP A 218 -24.57 -4.62 3.16
N ASN A 219 -23.34 -4.17 2.83
CA ASN A 219 -22.71 -3.00 3.48
C ASN A 219 -23.46 -1.70 3.17
N VAL A 220 -24.60 -1.46 3.82
CA VAL A 220 -25.36 -0.22 3.69
C VAL A 220 -24.88 0.78 4.74
N TYR A 221 -24.09 1.76 4.31
CA TYR A 221 -23.93 3.05 4.97
C TYR A 221 -23.96 4.17 3.94
N GLU A 222 -24.80 5.20 4.16
CA GLU A 222 -24.85 6.39 3.30
C GLU A 222 -24.89 7.65 4.17
N ASP A 223 -24.08 8.65 3.81
CA ASP A 223 -24.66 9.89 3.30
C ASP A 223 -23.63 10.71 2.49
N ILE A 224 -23.77 10.68 1.16
CA ILE A 224 -23.29 11.69 0.23
C ILE A 224 -24.56 12.37 -0.28
N GLN A 225 -24.79 13.62 0.13
CA GLN A 225 -26.06 14.32 -0.17
C GLN A 225 -26.30 14.51 -1.68
N ASP A 226 -25.22 14.53 -2.49
CA ASP A 226 -25.29 14.61 -3.95
C ASP A 226 -24.10 13.90 -4.62
N ILE A 227 -24.24 12.60 -4.92
CA ILE A 227 -23.21 11.79 -5.61
C ILE A 227 -22.90 12.38 -6.99
N SER A 228 -23.88 13.01 -7.64
CA SER A 228 -23.69 13.63 -8.95
C SER A 228 -22.76 14.83 -8.88
N GLN A 229 -22.86 15.65 -7.84
CA GLN A 229 -21.94 16.78 -7.63
C GLN A 229 -20.52 16.30 -7.29
N LEU A 230 -20.39 15.29 -6.41
CA LEU A 230 -19.08 14.71 -6.06
C LEU A 230 -18.41 14.08 -7.28
N LYS A 231 -19.17 13.31 -8.07
CA LYS A 231 -18.69 12.72 -9.32
C LYS A 231 -18.21 13.79 -10.30
N LYS A 232 -18.96 14.88 -10.44
CA LYS A 232 -18.56 16.00 -11.29
C LYS A 232 -17.23 16.60 -10.82
N GLN A 233 -17.11 16.96 -9.55
CA GLN A 233 -15.87 17.53 -9.00
C GLN A 233 -14.68 16.58 -9.13
N MET A 234 -14.86 15.28 -8.88
CA MET A 234 -13.78 14.30 -9.05
C MET A 234 -13.37 14.14 -10.52
N THR A 235 -14.31 14.22 -11.45
CA THR A 235 -14.00 14.25 -12.89
C THR A 235 -13.25 15.51 -13.27
N ASP A 236 -13.65 16.68 -12.76
CA ASP A 236 -12.95 17.94 -12.98
C ASP A 236 -11.49 17.83 -12.47
N PHE A 237 -11.26 17.29 -11.27
CA PHE A 237 -9.92 17.03 -10.74
C PHE A 237 -9.10 16.04 -11.58
N LEU A 238 -9.76 15.03 -12.18
CA LEU A 238 -9.10 14.07 -13.06
C LEU A 238 -8.67 14.73 -14.38
N GLU A 239 -9.50 15.61 -14.95
CA GLU A 239 -9.17 16.40 -16.13
C GLU A 239 -8.04 17.39 -15.85
N GLU A 240 -8.08 18.09 -14.72
CA GLU A 240 -7.00 18.97 -14.27
C GLU A 240 -5.68 18.22 -14.07
N TYR A 241 -5.74 17.04 -13.43
CA TYR A 241 -4.58 16.16 -13.30
C TYR A 241 -4.01 15.81 -14.69
N ASN A 242 -4.85 15.34 -15.63
CA ASN A 242 -4.41 14.99 -16.98
C ASN A 242 -3.91 16.19 -17.81
N SER A 243 -4.32 17.41 -17.46
CA SER A 243 -3.83 18.64 -18.08
C SER A 243 -2.45 19.09 -17.57
N THR A 244 -2.01 18.54 -16.44
CA THR A 244 -0.76 18.94 -15.80
C THR A 244 0.44 18.36 -16.56
N PRO A 245 1.42 19.18 -17.01
CA PRO A 245 2.55 18.68 -17.78
C PRO A 245 3.47 17.79 -16.94
N GLY A 246 3.83 16.62 -17.47
CA GLY A 246 4.76 15.68 -16.84
C GLY A 246 4.10 14.58 -15.99
N VAL A 247 2.77 14.58 -15.87
CA VAL A 247 2.03 13.46 -15.24
C VAL A 247 1.68 12.37 -16.27
N ILE A 248 1.49 11.14 -15.78
CA ILE A 248 1.00 10.03 -16.61
C ILE A 248 -0.51 10.16 -16.73
N ASN A 249 -1.02 10.41 -17.94
CA ASN A 249 -2.46 10.49 -18.18
C ASN A 249 -3.19 9.24 -17.71
N MET A 250 -4.27 9.45 -16.96
CA MET A 250 -5.13 8.42 -16.41
C MET A 250 -6.50 8.52 -17.04
N ASP A 251 -6.87 7.55 -17.88
CA ASP A 251 -8.25 7.37 -18.34
C ASP A 251 -8.98 6.48 -17.34
N LEU A 252 -9.48 7.10 -16.27
CA LEU A 252 -10.27 6.42 -15.25
C LEU A 252 -11.75 6.63 -15.51
N VAL A 253 -12.53 5.59 -15.25
CA VAL A 253 -13.99 5.69 -15.16
C VAL A 253 -14.36 5.80 -13.68
N LEU A 254 -14.93 6.94 -13.30
CA LEU A 254 -15.33 7.21 -11.92
C LEU A 254 -16.76 6.70 -11.67
N PHE A 255 -16.90 5.38 -11.55
CA PHE A 255 -18.12 4.73 -11.07
C PHE A 255 -18.22 4.82 -9.54
N ARG A 256 -19.37 4.44 -8.98
CA ARG A 256 -19.67 4.58 -7.54
C ARG A 256 -18.54 4.07 -6.63
N ASP A 257 -18.09 2.82 -6.79
CA ASP A 257 -17.06 2.27 -5.90
C ASP A 257 -15.71 2.98 -6.07
N ALA A 258 -15.36 3.44 -7.28
CA ALA A 258 -14.14 4.20 -7.50
C ALA A 258 -14.16 5.53 -6.72
N ILE A 259 -15.31 6.21 -6.70
CA ILE A 259 -15.53 7.43 -5.91
C ILE A 259 -15.44 7.14 -4.41
N GLU A 260 -16.01 6.02 -3.97
CA GLU A 260 -15.92 5.58 -2.58
C GLU A 260 -14.47 5.30 -2.17
N HIS A 261 -13.71 4.56 -2.97
CA HIS A 261 -12.29 4.28 -2.74
C HIS A 261 -11.44 5.58 -2.70
N VAL A 262 -11.63 6.50 -3.65
CA VAL A 262 -10.96 7.82 -3.63
C VAL A 262 -11.29 8.59 -2.36
N SER A 263 -12.56 8.63 -1.97
CA SER A 263 -13.01 9.30 -0.75
C SER A 263 -12.36 8.70 0.51
N LYS A 264 -12.24 7.36 0.56
CA LYS A 264 -11.54 6.64 1.64
C LYS A 264 -10.05 6.99 1.67
N ILE A 265 -9.36 6.91 0.52
CA ILE A 265 -7.93 7.25 0.41
C ILE A 265 -7.70 8.68 0.92
N VAL A 266 -8.42 9.67 0.37
CA VAL A 266 -8.35 11.09 0.75
C VAL A 266 -8.55 11.27 2.26
N ARG A 267 -9.55 10.60 2.84
CA ARG A 267 -9.83 10.71 4.27
C ARG A 267 -8.70 10.17 5.15
N VAL A 268 -8.09 9.05 4.76
CA VAL A 268 -6.99 8.44 5.51
C VAL A 268 -5.72 9.27 5.38
N ILE A 269 -5.32 9.66 4.17
CA ILE A 269 -4.07 10.41 3.96
C ILE A 269 -4.13 11.83 4.55
N ARG A 270 -5.32 12.41 4.75
CA ARG A 270 -5.46 13.68 5.46
C ARG A 270 -5.20 13.57 6.97
N GLN A 271 -5.08 12.38 7.54
CA GLN A 271 -4.77 12.17 8.96
C GLN A 271 -3.26 12.08 9.17
N PRO A 272 -2.72 12.67 10.26
CA PRO A 272 -1.30 12.49 10.59
C PRO A 272 -1.02 11.00 10.80
N ARG A 273 0.05 10.50 10.17
CA ARG A 273 0.39 9.05 10.15
C ARG A 273 -0.68 8.17 9.50
N GLY A 274 -1.52 8.74 8.64
CA GLY A 274 -2.50 8.02 7.85
C GLY A 274 -1.83 7.23 6.73
N ASN A 275 -1.52 5.96 7.00
CA ASN A 275 -1.01 5.01 6.02
C ASN A 275 -2.11 4.05 5.59
N MET A 276 -1.98 3.48 4.40
CA MET A 276 -3.02 2.61 3.84
C MET A 276 -2.47 1.36 3.18
N LEU A 277 -3.22 0.27 3.28
CA LEU A 277 -2.96 -1.00 2.61
C LEU A 277 -4.15 -1.31 1.69
N LEU A 278 -3.91 -1.14 0.39
CA LEU A 278 -4.88 -1.40 -0.68
C LEU A 278 -4.74 -2.82 -1.18
N ILE A 279 -5.74 -3.66 -0.92
CA ILE A 279 -5.73 -5.07 -1.27
C ILE A 279 -6.69 -5.32 -2.42
N GLY A 280 -6.19 -5.81 -3.55
CA GLY A 280 -7.04 -6.11 -4.70
C GLY A 280 -6.32 -6.83 -5.82
N ILE A 281 -7.07 -7.39 -6.77
CA ILE A 281 -6.49 -8.02 -7.96
C ILE A 281 -5.79 -6.99 -8.86
N GLY A 282 -4.92 -7.45 -9.76
CA GLY A 282 -4.27 -6.57 -10.76
C GLY A 282 -5.32 -5.86 -11.62
N GLY A 283 -5.06 -4.62 -12.03
CA GLY A 283 -6.00 -3.85 -12.87
C GLY A 283 -7.17 -3.17 -12.13
N SER A 284 -7.32 -3.38 -10.82
CA SER A 284 -8.39 -2.77 -10.00
C SER A 284 -8.30 -1.25 -9.81
N GLY A 285 -7.31 -0.56 -10.37
CA GLY A 285 -7.18 0.90 -10.27
C GLY A 285 -6.52 1.44 -9.00
N ARG A 286 -6.08 0.59 -8.05
CA ARG A 286 -5.45 0.98 -6.77
C ARG A 286 -4.42 2.11 -6.88
N GLN A 287 -3.46 1.99 -7.80
CA GLN A 287 -2.42 3.01 -8.01
C GLN A 287 -3.01 4.31 -8.55
N SER A 288 -3.85 4.22 -9.56
CA SER A 288 -4.41 5.37 -10.26
C SER A 288 -5.35 6.16 -9.34
N LEU A 289 -6.20 5.48 -8.56
CA LEU A 289 -7.05 6.12 -7.56
C LEU A 289 -6.22 6.76 -6.44
N THR A 290 -5.10 6.15 -6.05
CA THR A 290 -4.19 6.74 -5.06
C THR A 290 -3.53 8.02 -5.58
N ARG A 291 -3.09 8.04 -6.85
CA ARG A 291 -2.52 9.24 -7.47
C ARG A 291 -3.54 10.37 -7.56
N LEU A 292 -4.77 10.06 -7.99
CA LEU A 292 -5.86 11.04 -8.01
C LEU A 292 -6.15 11.59 -6.61
N SER A 293 -6.19 10.71 -5.60
CA SER A 293 -6.44 11.11 -4.21
C SER A 293 -5.34 11.99 -3.63
N ALA A 294 -4.08 11.70 -3.97
CA ALA A 294 -2.95 12.54 -3.59
C ALA A 294 -3.03 13.92 -4.27
N TYR A 295 -3.41 13.97 -5.54
CA TYR A 295 -3.63 15.22 -6.28
C TYR A 295 -4.74 16.07 -5.66
N ILE A 296 -5.88 15.47 -5.30
CA ILE A 296 -6.99 16.15 -4.60
C ILE A 296 -6.53 16.80 -3.29
N CYS A 297 -5.56 16.19 -2.60
CA CYS A 297 -4.99 16.73 -1.37
C CYS A 297 -3.80 17.67 -1.59
N GLU A 298 -3.41 17.93 -2.84
CA GLU A 298 -2.19 18.67 -3.23
C GLU A 298 -0.90 18.03 -2.68
N TYR A 299 -0.89 16.72 -2.51
CA TYR A 299 0.26 15.97 -2.00
C TYR A 299 1.15 15.46 -3.15
N THR A 300 2.45 15.47 -2.92
CA THR A 300 3.41 14.96 -3.92
C THR A 300 3.43 13.43 -3.91
N THR A 301 3.17 12.81 -5.06
CA THR A 301 3.27 11.34 -5.19
C THR A 301 4.71 10.93 -5.44
N PHE A 302 5.20 9.95 -4.69
CA PHE A 302 6.50 9.32 -4.91
C PHE A 302 6.30 7.84 -5.24
N GLN A 303 6.87 7.39 -6.36
CA GLN A 303 6.83 5.99 -6.78
C GLN A 303 8.22 5.59 -7.31
N ILE A 304 8.66 4.39 -6.92
CA ILE A 304 9.95 3.86 -7.39
C ILE A 304 9.85 3.24 -8.78
N GLU A 305 10.88 3.45 -9.58
CA GLU A 305 11.02 2.83 -10.89
C GLU A 305 12.03 1.68 -10.82
N VAL A 306 11.50 0.46 -10.79
CA VAL A 306 12.33 -0.74 -10.64
C VAL A 306 12.93 -1.14 -11.99
N THR A 307 14.24 -1.01 -12.11
CA THR A 307 15.02 -1.55 -13.25
C THR A 307 15.52 -2.97 -12.94
N LYS A 308 16.03 -3.69 -13.96
CA LYS A 308 16.60 -5.05 -13.76
C LYS A 308 17.74 -5.10 -12.72
N HIS A 309 18.45 -3.99 -12.58
CA HIS A 309 19.63 -3.88 -11.70
C HIS A 309 19.28 -3.19 -10.37
N TYR A 310 18.01 -2.88 -10.14
CA TYR A 310 17.54 -2.30 -8.90
C TYR A 310 17.73 -3.29 -7.75
N ARG A 311 18.48 -2.88 -6.72
CA ARG A 311 18.80 -3.65 -5.53
C ARG A 311 18.54 -2.78 -4.30
N LYS A 312 18.93 -3.29 -3.13
CA LYS A 312 18.72 -2.63 -1.84
C LYS A 312 19.37 -1.25 -1.72
N ASN A 313 20.50 -1.01 -2.39
CA ASN A 313 21.19 0.28 -2.28
C ASN A 313 20.39 1.38 -2.99
N GLU A 314 19.93 1.12 -4.23
CA GLU A 314 19.12 2.05 -5.00
C GLU A 314 17.79 2.35 -4.29
N PHE A 315 17.18 1.32 -3.70
CA PHE A 315 15.98 1.49 -2.87
C PHE A 315 16.20 2.40 -1.66
N ARG A 316 17.34 2.24 -0.97
CA ARG A 316 17.69 3.10 0.16
C ARG A 316 17.98 4.53 -0.28
N ASP A 317 18.58 4.73 -1.46
CA ASP A 317 18.81 6.07 -1.99
C ASP A 317 17.49 6.77 -2.38
N ASP A 318 16.52 6.04 -2.93
CA ASP A 318 15.18 6.57 -3.17
C ASP A 318 14.45 6.89 -1.85
N LEU A 319 14.60 6.05 -0.83
CA LEU A 319 14.08 6.37 0.51
C LEU A 319 14.74 7.63 1.09
N LYS A 320 16.06 7.83 0.93
CA LYS A 320 16.72 9.07 1.37
C LYS A 320 16.12 10.31 0.69
N ARG A 321 15.83 10.24 -0.60
CA ARG A 321 15.16 11.33 -1.34
C ARG A 321 13.77 11.62 -0.78
N LEU A 322 13.01 10.56 -0.49
CA LEU A 322 11.69 10.71 0.12
C LEU A 322 11.77 11.31 1.52
N TYR A 323 12.75 10.90 2.34
CA TYR A 323 13.01 11.50 3.66
C TYR A 323 13.43 12.96 3.56
N TRP A 324 14.19 13.34 2.52
CA TRP A 324 14.54 14.73 2.27
C TRP A 324 13.29 15.56 1.96
N GLN A 325 12.45 15.11 1.03
CA GLN A 325 11.21 15.81 0.67
C GLN A 325 10.23 15.93 1.85
N ALA A 326 10.01 14.85 2.59
CA ALA A 326 9.06 14.83 3.70
C ALA A 326 9.60 15.54 4.95
N GLY A 327 10.90 15.42 5.23
CA GLY A 327 11.52 15.87 6.48
C GLY A 327 12.21 17.22 6.38
N VAL A 328 13.02 17.45 5.34
CA VAL A 328 13.80 18.69 5.15
C VAL A 328 12.94 19.75 4.49
N ASP A 329 12.39 19.43 3.30
CA ASP A 329 11.55 20.37 2.54
C ASP A 329 10.15 20.55 3.15
N ASN A 330 9.78 19.69 4.10
CA ASN A 330 8.48 19.71 4.79
C ASN A 330 7.28 19.60 3.84
N LYS A 331 7.43 18.86 2.73
CA LYS A 331 6.36 18.62 1.77
C LYS A 331 5.64 17.33 2.08
N THR A 332 4.31 17.37 2.11
CA THR A 332 3.50 16.18 2.34
C THR A 332 3.55 15.27 1.11
N SER A 333 4.05 14.05 1.31
CA SER A 333 4.32 13.09 0.24
C SER A 333 3.59 11.78 0.44
N VAL A 334 2.99 11.26 -0.63
CA VAL A 334 2.36 9.93 -0.67
C VAL A 334 3.30 8.96 -1.38
N PHE A 335 3.85 8.01 -0.63
CA PHE A 335 4.68 6.93 -1.17
C PHE A 335 3.80 5.76 -1.61
N ILE A 336 3.74 5.53 -2.93
CA ILE A 336 2.98 4.43 -3.53
C ILE A 336 3.94 3.26 -3.80
N PHE A 337 3.68 2.12 -3.17
CA PHE A 337 4.51 0.92 -3.31
C PHE A 337 3.66 -0.31 -3.65
N ASN A 338 4.03 -1.02 -4.70
CA ASN A 338 3.28 -2.14 -5.26
C ASN A 338 3.99 -3.49 -5.05
N ASP A 339 3.21 -4.56 -5.06
CA ASP A 339 3.73 -5.93 -5.00
C ASP A 339 4.70 -6.29 -6.14
N THR A 340 4.47 -5.77 -7.35
CA THR A 340 5.34 -5.97 -8.52
C THR A 340 6.71 -5.31 -8.38
N GLN A 341 6.85 -4.32 -7.50
CA GLN A 341 8.12 -3.62 -7.24
C GLN A 341 8.98 -4.35 -6.18
N VAL A 342 8.46 -5.41 -5.56
CA VAL A 342 9.20 -6.20 -4.56
C VAL A 342 10.18 -7.14 -5.27
N VAL A 343 11.38 -6.65 -5.58
CA VAL A 343 12.49 -7.47 -6.12
C VAL A 343 13.16 -8.28 -5.01
N GLU A 344 13.37 -7.66 -3.85
CA GLU A 344 13.97 -8.27 -2.68
C GLU A 344 13.08 -8.06 -1.45
N GLU A 345 12.96 -9.09 -0.61
CA GLU A 345 12.16 -9.03 0.63
C GLU A 345 12.71 -7.99 1.62
N GLY A 346 13.99 -7.60 1.50
CA GLY A 346 14.60 -6.53 2.31
C GLY A 346 13.92 -5.17 2.15
N PHE A 347 13.20 -4.93 1.04
CA PHE A 347 12.44 -3.69 0.85
C PHE A 347 11.26 -3.63 1.82
N LEU A 348 10.60 -4.77 2.05
CA LEU A 348 9.48 -4.86 2.97
C LEU A 348 9.91 -4.71 4.43
N GLU A 349 11.12 -5.16 4.78
CA GLU A 349 11.73 -4.92 6.10
C GLU A 349 11.94 -3.42 6.35
N ASP A 350 12.56 -2.72 5.39
CA ASP A 350 12.80 -1.29 5.48
C ASP A 350 11.44 -0.54 5.58
N ILE A 351 10.42 -0.89 4.76
CA ILE A 351 9.06 -0.31 4.85
C ILE A 351 8.38 -0.60 6.21
N ASN A 352 8.50 -1.81 6.74
CA ASN A 352 7.95 -2.17 8.05
C ASN A 352 8.55 -1.30 9.16
N ASN A 353 9.84 -0.99 9.07
CA ASN A 353 10.52 -0.09 10.00
C ASN A 353 10.02 1.35 9.84
N VAL A 354 9.83 1.85 8.61
CA VAL A 354 9.23 3.18 8.37
C VAL A 354 7.81 3.26 8.97
N LEU A 355 6.98 2.22 8.81
CA LEU A 355 5.62 2.19 9.35
C LEU A 355 5.58 2.10 10.89
N SER A 356 6.57 1.45 11.51
CA SER A 356 6.61 1.22 12.96
C SER A 356 7.26 2.40 13.70
N SER A 357 8.56 2.60 13.47
CA SER A 357 9.38 3.60 14.14
C SER A 357 9.55 4.88 13.31
N GLY A 358 9.38 4.81 11.99
CA GLY A 358 9.74 5.90 11.08
C GLY A 358 11.24 5.96 10.80
N GLU A 359 12.04 5.04 11.34
CA GLU A 359 13.49 5.00 11.18
C GLU A 359 13.89 3.74 10.42
N VAL A 360 14.68 3.89 9.36
CA VAL A 360 15.37 2.77 8.71
C VAL A 360 16.81 2.70 9.25
N PRO A 361 17.24 1.57 9.82
CA PRO A 361 18.56 1.50 10.40
C PRO A 361 19.68 1.52 9.36
N ASN A 362 20.75 2.26 9.68
CA ASN A 362 21.89 2.50 8.79
C ASN A 362 21.46 3.03 7.41
N LEU A 363 20.46 3.92 7.38
CA LEU A 363 20.02 4.56 6.14
C LEU A 363 21.04 5.59 5.65
N TYR A 364 21.52 6.45 6.55
CA TYR A 364 22.51 7.49 6.25
C TYR A 364 23.91 7.06 6.67
N LYS A 365 24.89 7.35 5.82
CA LYS A 365 26.29 7.36 6.24
C LYS A 365 26.60 8.62 7.07
N PRO A 366 27.66 8.63 7.90
CA PRO A 366 27.98 9.78 8.75
C PRO A 366 28.18 11.10 7.99
N ASP A 367 28.75 11.04 6.79
CA ASP A 367 28.94 12.16 5.86
C ASP A 367 27.61 12.65 5.27
N GLU A 368 26.76 11.74 4.79
CA GLU A 368 25.44 12.08 4.23
C GLU A 368 24.50 12.69 5.29
N PHE A 369 24.58 12.21 6.54
CA PHE A 369 23.76 12.74 7.62
C PHE A 369 24.13 14.18 7.99
N GLU A 370 25.39 14.56 7.83
CA GLU A 370 25.86 15.92 8.10
C GLU A 370 25.21 16.95 7.16
N GLU A 371 24.96 16.58 5.90
CA GLU A 371 24.24 17.42 4.95
C GLU A 371 22.80 17.68 5.40
N VAL A 372 22.10 16.62 5.84
CA VAL A 372 20.74 16.72 6.40
C VAL A 372 20.73 17.58 7.66
N ARG A 373 21.75 17.42 8.52
CA ARG A 373 21.90 18.19 9.76
C ARG A 373 22.07 19.67 9.48
N ASN A 374 22.92 20.02 8.52
CA ASN A 374 23.15 21.42 8.13
C ASN A 374 21.88 22.05 7.56
N ALA A 375 21.11 21.33 6.75
CA ALA A 375 19.84 21.81 6.20
C ALA A 375 18.76 22.01 7.28
N LEU A 376 18.74 21.18 8.32
CA LEU A 376 17.74 21.24 9.39
C LEU A 376 18.13 22.10 10.59
N SER A 377 19.41 22.37 10.84
CA SER A 377 19.89 23.04 12.07
C SER A 377 19.23 24.42 12.26
N ASP A 378 19.10 25.21 11.20
CA ASP A 378 18.47 26.54 11.27
C ASP A 378 16.97 26.47 11.57
N ILE A 379 16.27 25.45 11.06
CA ILE A 379 14.84 25.22 11.30
C ILE A 379 14.63 24.69 12.72
N ALA A 380 15.43 23.71 13.13
CA ALA A 380 15.40 23.10 14.46
C ALA A 380 15.68 24.13 15.57
N LYS A 381 16.64 25.03 15.36
CA LYS A 381 16.93 26.14 16.30
C LYS A 381 15.75 27.09 16.48
N LYS A 382 15.01 27.38 15.41
CA LYS A 382 13.79 28.22 15.50
C LYS A 382 12.68 27.56 16.30
N GLU A 383 12.58 26.23 16.24
CA GLU A 383 11.59 25.44 16.99
C GLU A 383 12.09 25.02 18.40
N GLY A 384 13.27 25.49 18.82
CA GLY A 384 13.80 25.24 20.17
C GLY A 384 14.38 23.85 20.38
N VAL A 385 14.76 23.15 19.31
CA VAL A 385 15.39 21.83 19.37
C VAL A 385 16.91 21.97 19.49
N ASP A 386 17.52 21.18 20.39
CA ASP A 386 18.97 21.16 20.58
C ASP A 386 19.73 20.74 19.30
N ASP A 387 20.87 21.39 19.02
CA ASP A 387 21.72 21.14 17.83
C ASP A 387 22.53 19.83 17.91
N SER A 388 22.10 18.88 18.75
CA SER A 388 22.78 17.58 18.88
C SER A 388 22.42 16.65 17.71
N PRO A 389 23.34 15.80 17.22
CA PRO A 389 23.04 14.88 16.13
C PRO A 389 21.85 13.96 16.42
N GLN A 390 21.68 13.53 17.68
CA GLN A 390 20.55 12.69 18.08
C GLN A 390 19.23 13.46 18.08
N SER A 391 19.24 14.70 18.59
CA SER A 391 18.05 15.56 18.64
C SER A 391 17.57 15.93 17.24
N ILE A 392 18.49 16.32 16.34
CA ILE A 392 18.15 16.65 14.95
C ILE A 392 17.64 15.42 14.20
N PHE A 393 18.24 14.25 14.43
CA PHE A 393 17.74 13.01 13.84
C PHE A 393 16.31 12.69 14.32
N ALA A 394 16.05 12.78 15.63
CA ALA A 394 14.71 12.56 16.17
C ALA A 394 13.68 13.55 15.59
N TYR A 395 14.09 14.82 15.45
CA TYR A 395 13.29 15.87 14.84
C TYR A 395 12.98 15.58 13.36
N LEU A 396 13.97 15.14 12.57
CA LEU A 396 13.77 14.68 11.19
C LEU A 396 12.73 13.55 11.14
N ILE A 397 12.87 12.52 11.98
CA ILE A 397 11.94 11.39 11.99
C ILE A 397 10.51 11.84 12.34
N GLU A 398 10.35 12.77 13.27
CA GLU A 398 9.03 13.29 13.62
C GLU A 398 8.36 14.01 12.44
N ARG A 399 9.09 14.89 11.74
CA ARG A 399 8.60 15.57 10.53
C ARG A 399 8.28 14.57 9.42
N VAL A 400 9.16 13.60 9.18
CA VAL A 400 8.93 12.54 8.19
C VAL A 400 7.66 11.78 8.51
N ARG A 401 7.42 11.39 9.78
CA ARG A 401 6.20 10.68 10.19
C ARG A 401 4.93 11.53 10.09
N ALA A 402 5.05 12.85 10.17
CA ALA A 402 3.93 13.76 10.01
C ALA A 402 3.55 13.97 8.54
N ASN A 403 4.54 14.04 7.65
CA ASN A 403 4.37 14.41 6.25
C ASN A 403 4.38 13.24 5.26
N MET A 404 4.87 12.07 5.66
CA MET A 404 4.93 10.90 4.79
C MET A 404 3.71 9.99 5.02
N HIS A 405 2.98 9.72 3.94
CA HIS A 405 1.89 8.75 3.90
C HIS A 405 2.28 7.58 3.02
N ILE A 406 2.26 6.37 3.55
CA ILE A 406 2.62 5.16 2.81
C ILE A 406 1.34 4.46 2.36
N VAL A 407 1.21 4.22 1.05
CA VAL A 407 0.12 3.45 0.45
C VAL A 407 0.69 2.20 -0.21
N LEU A 408 0.39 1.04 0.39
CA LEU A 408 0.84 -0.27 -0.06
C LEU A 408 -0.24 -0.91 -0.94
N CYS A 409 0.04 -1.16 -2.22
CA CYS A 409 -0.87 -1.88 -3.11
C CYS A 409 -0.43 -3.35 -3.21
N MET A 410 -1.17 -4.27 -2.58
CA MET A 410 -0.84 -5.70 -2.58
C MET A 410 -1.95 -6.57 -3.17
N SER A 411 -1.58 -7.57 -3.98
CA SER A 411 -2.53 -8.59 -4.41
C SER A 411 -2.81 -9.60 -3.30
N PRO A 412 -4.08 -9.94 -3.01
CA PRO A 412 -4.41 -11.02 -2.09
C PRO A 412 -4.16 -12.41 -2.69
N VAL A 413 -3.86 -12.48 -3.99
CA VAL A 413 -3.69 -13.73 -4.73
C VAL A 413 -2.34 -14.35 -4.42
N GLY A 414 -2.38 -15.59 -3.92
CA GLY A 414 -1.20 -16.40 -3.63
C GLY A 414 -0.78 -16.42 -2.15
N GLU A 415 0.13 -17.34 -1.83
CA GLU A 415 0.70 -17.48 -0.49
C GLU A 415 1.62 -16.32 -0.03
N PRO A 416 2.38 -15.63 -0.91
CA PRO A 416 3.30 -14.58 -0.49
C PRO A 416 2.64 -13.47 0.34
N PHE A 417 1.42 -13.06 -0.03
CA PHE A 417 0.67 -12.03 0.68
C PHE A 417 0.40 -12.41 2.15
N ARG A 418 -0.08 -13.63 2.39
CA ARG A 418 -0.38 -14.13 3.74
C ARG A 418 0.88 -14.25 4.59
N ASN A 419 1.97 -14.70 3.98
CA ASN A 419 3.27 -14.82 4.66
C ASN A 419 3.82 -13.43 5.02
N ARG A 420 3.75 -12.46 4.10
CA ARG A 420 4.20 -11.08 4.34
C ARG A 420 3.42 -10.40 5.46
N ILE A 421 2.10 -10.52 5.50
CA ILE A 421 1.28 -9.93 6.58
C ILE A 421 1.65 -10.51 7.95
N ARG A 422 1.95 -11.81 8.03
CA ARG A 422 2.37 -12.45 9.28
C ARG A 422 3.79 -12.06 9.69
N MET A 423 4.68 -11.82 8.73
CA MET A 423 6.06 -11.43 8.97
C MET A 423 6.22 -9.94 9.28
N TYR A 424 5.34 -9.10 8.74
CA TYR A 424 5.40 -7.64 8.85
C TYR A 424 4.10 -7.10 9.48
N PRO A 425 3.96 -7.19 10.81
CA PRO A 425 2.73 -6.82 11.50
C PRO A 425 2.40 -5.33 11.36
N ALA A 426 3.40 -4.48 11.08
CA ALA A 426 3.18 -3.04 10.84
C ALA A 426 2.27 -2.79 9.63
N PHE A 427 2.23 -3.70 8.65
CA PHE A 427 1.36 -3.55 7.48
C PHE A 427 -0.11 -3.59 7.85
N VAL A 428 -0.50 -4.28 8.93
CA VAL A 428 -1.88 -4.32 9.42
C VAL A 428 -2.08 -3.34 10.58
N ASN A 429 -1.11 -3.25 11.49
CA ASN A 429 -1.26 -2.43 12.70
C ASN A 429 -1.13 -0.93 12.41
N CYS A 430 -0.28 -0.52 11.48
CA CYS A 430 0.02 0.89 11.21
C CYS A 430 -0.68 1.45 9.97
N THR A 431 -1.43 0.63 9.23
CA THR A 431 -2.20 1.07 8.07
C THR A 431 -3.70 0.90 8.30
N THR A 432 -4.50 1.58 7.49
CA THR A 432 -5.92 1.29 7.30
C THR A 432 -6.05 0.40 6.07
N ILE A 433 -6.87 -0.65 6.16
CA ILE A 433 -7.03 -1.63 5.07
C ILE A 433 -8.24 -1.22 4.25
N ASP A 434 -8.09 -1.19 2.92
CA ASP A 434 -9.21 -1.02 1.99
C ASP A 434 -9.16 -2.10 0.91
N TRP A 435 -10.30 -2.78 0.70
CA TRP A 435 -10.42 -3.93 -0.19
C TRP A 435 -11.04 -3.52 -1.52
N PHE A 436 -10.29 -3.74 -2.59
CA PHE A 436 -10.72 -3.57 -3.96
C PHE A 436 -11.31 -4.90 -4.45
N SER A 437 -12.63 -5.00 -4.33
CA SER A 437 -13.42 -6.15 -4.77
C SER A 437 -13.48 -6.26 -6.30
N GLU A 438 -14.02 -7.38 -6.79
CA GLU A 438 -14.39 -7.50 -8.20
C GLU A 438 -15.44 -6.45 -8.57
N TRP A 439 -15.38 -5.95 -9.80
CA TRP A 439 -16.28 -4.89 -10.25
C TRP A 439 -17.73 -5.39 -10.26
N PRO A 440 -18.68 -4.64 -9.65
CA PRO A 440 -20.09 -4.98 -9.76
C PRO A 440 -20.56 -4.85 -11.21
N ALA A 441 -21.69 -5.49 -11.52
CA ALA A 441 -22.27 -5.44 -12.85
C ALA A 441 -22.53 -3.99 -13.31
N ASP A 442 -22.95 -3.12 -12.38
CA ASP A 442 -23.22 -1.70 -12.66
C ASP A 442 -21.96 -0.94 -13.07
N ALA A 443 -20.81 -1.22 -12.44
CA ALA A 443 -19.53 -0.62 -12.81
C ALA A 443 -19.09 -1.07 -14.21
N LEU A 444 -19.29 -2.35 -14.54
CA LEU A 444 -19.00 -2.88 -15.88
C LEU A 444 -19.90 -2.24 -16.96
N LEU A 445 -21.18 -2.05 -16.65
CA LEU A 445 -22.13 -1.36 -17.54
C LEU A 445 -21.75 0.09 -17.73
N GLU A 446 -21.38 0.82 -16.68
CA GLU A 446 -21.00 2.23 -16.78
C GLU A 446 -19.70 2.42 -17.58
N VAL A 447 -18.73 1.54 -17.39
CA VAL A 447 -17.50 1.51 -18.19
C VAL A 447 -17.85 1.22 -19.65
N ALA A 448 -18.70 0.21 -19.90
CA ALA A 448 -19.17 -0.10 -21.24
C ALA A 448 -19.89 1.09 -21.87
N ASP A 449 -20.81 1.75 -21.17
CA ASP A 449 -21.56 2.91 -21.64
C ASP A 449 -20.63 4.08 -21.97
N LYS A 450 -19.59 4.36 -21.15
CA LYS A 450 -18.59 5.40 -21.46
C LYS A 450 -17.88 5.07 -22.78
N TYR A 451 -17.35 3.86 -22.93
CA TYR A 451 -16.64 3.44 -24.14
C TYR A 451 -17.55 3.30 -25.37
N LEU A 452 -18.84 3.02 -25.18
CA LEU A 452 -19.84 2.90 -26.25
C LEU A 452 -20.49 4.25 -26.60
N SER A 453 -20.50 5.24 -25.70
CA SER A 453 -21.10 6.56 -25.94
C SER A 453 -20.34 7.38 -26.99
N GLU A 454 -19.04 7.12 -27.16
CA GLU A 454 -18.23 7.66 -28.26
C GLU A 454 -18.55 7.01 -29.62
N ILE A 455 -19.42 5.99 -29.64
CA ILE A 455 -19.82 5.25 -30.83
C ILE A 455 -21.21 5.70 -31.27
N SER A 456 -21.27 6.52 -32.32
CA SER A 456 -22.52 6.93 -32.97
C SER A 456 -23.25 5.74 -33.60
N LEU A 457 -24.25 5.20 -32.90
CA LEU A 457 -25.19 4.21 -33.43
C LEU A 457 -26.39 4.97 -34.03
N GLY A 458 -26.54 4.93 -35.37
CA GLY A 458 -27.54 5.72 -36.12
C GLY A 458 -29.02 5.53 -35.69
N SER A 459 -29.85 6.52 -36.03
CA SER A 459 -31.21 6.72 -35.51
C SER A 459 -32.29 5.75 -36.00
N GLU A 460 -33.24 5.49 -35.11
CA GLU A 460 -34.41 4.62 -35.26
C GLU A 460 -35.53 5.24 -36.13
N GLU A 461 -35.42 5.17 -37.46
CA GLU A 461 -36.57 5.45 -38.34
C GLU A 461 -36.58 4.50 -39.54
N GLU A 462 -36.99 3.24 -39.33
CA GLU A 462 -37.65 2.43 -40.36
C GLU A 462 -38.09 1.08 -39.79
N SER A 463 -39.28 1.04 -39.18
CA SER A 463 -40.24 -0.08 -39.27
C SER A 463 -41.41 0.16 -38.32
N GLY A 464 -42.53 0.63 -38.89
CA GLY A 464 -43.78 0.76 -38.16
C GLY A 464 -44.36 -0.60 -37.78
N ILE A 465 -44.35 -0.94 -36.49
CA ILE A 465 -45.25 -1.92 -35.88
C ILE A 465 -45.70 -1.36 -34.52
N ARG A 466 -47.02 -1.23 -34.33
CA ARG A 466 -47.67 -0.73 -33.10
C ARG A 466 -47.41 -1.65 -31.91
N ARG A 467 -47.18 -1.06 -30.74
CA ARG A 467 -46.99 -1.71 -29.43
C ARG A 467 -48.29 -2.31 -28.87
N PRO A 468 -48.19 -3.34 -28.01
CA PRO A 468 -48.82 -3.29 -26.70
C PRO A 468 -47.76 -3.43 -25.58
N ALA A 469 -47.99 -2.75 -24.46
CA ALA A 469 -47.14 -2.76 -23.26
C ALA A 469 -47.47 -3.97 -22.34
N PRO A 470 -46.82 -4.12 -21.16
CA PRO A 470 -45.38 -4.22 -20.91
C PRO A 470 -45.06 -5.48 -20.08
N ALA A 471 -43.92 -6.15 -20.33
CA ALA A 471 -43.17 -6.92 -19.31
C ALA A 471 -41.92 -7.57 -19.93
N THR A 472 -40.78 -7.34 -19.27
CA THR A 472 -39.63 -8.25 -19.16
C THR A 472 -39.23 -9.06 -20.40
N SER A 473 -38.23 -8.58 -21.17
CA SER A 473 -37.13 -9.37 -21.75
C SER A 473 -36.35 -8.52 -22.76
N TYR A 474 -35.09 -8.23 -22.46
CA TYR A 474 -34.14 -7.75 -23.47
C TYR A 474 -33.71 -8.95 -24.33
N SER A 475 -33.95 -8.88 -25.64
CA SER A 475 -33.37 -9.76 -26.65
C SER A 475 -32.31 -8.98 -27.45
N PRO A 476 -31.17 -9.58 -27.86
CA PRO A 476 -30.06 -8.84 -28.45
C PRO A 476 -30.35 -8.50 -29.93
N ARG A 477 -30.19 -7.21 -30.31
CA ARG A 477 -30.21 -6.76 -31.72
C ARG A 477 -28.97 -7.31 -32.45
N VAL A 478 -29.19 -7.90 -33.63
CA VAL A 478 -28.13 -8.30 -34.58
C VAL A 478 -27.69 -7.08 -35.39
N LEU A 479 -26.41 -6.71 -35.30
CA LEU A 479 -25.76 -5.58 -36.00
C LEU A 479 -25.34 -5.94 -37.43
N SER A 480 -25.20 -4.92 -38.30
CA SER A 480 -24.76 -5.08 -39.69
C SER A 480 -23.24 -5.34 -39.83
N PRO A 481 -22.78 -6.02 -40.90
CA PRO A 481 -21.47 -6.68 -40.92
C PRO A 481 -20.24 -5.76 -41.14
N GLU A 482 -20.43 -4.55 -41.67
CA GLU A 482 -19.30 -3.78 -42.25
C GLU A 482 -18.63 -2.80 -41.26
N ALA A 483 -19.40 -2.15 -40.38
CA ALA A 483 -18.85 -1.21 -39.37
C ALA A 483 -18.12 -1.94 -38.22
N THR A 484 -18.60 -3.13 -37.87
CA THR A 484 -18.05 -3.99 -36.81
C THR A 484 -16.61 -4.46 -37.11
N SER A 485 -16.24 -4.57 -38.38
CA SER A 485 -14.94 -5.11 -38.82
C SER A 485 -13.75 -4.17 -38.57
N GLY A 486 -13.95 -2.85 -38.65
CA GLY A 486 -12.86 -1.86 -38.55
C GLY A 486 -12.34 -1.69 -37.12
N HIS A 487 -13.23 -1.57 -36.14
CA HIS A 487 -12.86 -1.30 -34.74
C HIS A 487 -12.39 -2.57 -34.01
N ILE A 488 -12.96 -3.73 -34.35
CA ILE A 488 -12.46 -5.03 -33.87
C ILE A 488 -11.02 -5.26 -34.36
N ARG A 489 -10.67 -4.81 -35.58
CA ARG A 489 -9.29 -4.89 -36.09
C ARG A 489 -8.31 -4.05 -35.26
N LEU A 490 -8.68 -2.83 -34.91
CA LEU A 490 -7.83 -1.92 -34.11
C LEU A 490 -7.65 -2.45 -32.67
N ALA A 491 -8.70 -2.96 -32.04
CA ALA A 491 -8.62 -3.58 -30.72
C ALA A 491 -7.78 -4.89 -30.75
N LEU A 492 -7.91 -5.70 -31.81
CA LEU A 492 -7.09 -6.90 -32.02
C LEU A 492 -5.60 -6.58 -32.29
N GLU A 493 -5.32 -5.44 -32.93
CA GLU A 493 -3.97 -4.94 -33.16
C GLU A 493 -3.29 -4.45 -31.87
N SER A 494 -4.07 -4.01 -30.87
CA SER A 494 -3.57 -3.56 -29.56
C SER A 494 -3.22 -4.67 -28.56
N LEU A 495 -3.64 -5.91 -28.83
CA LEU A 495 -3.36 -7.08 -27.97
C LEU A 495 -1.90 -7.51 -28.08
N ASN A 496 -1.21 -7.56 -26.93
CA ASN A 496 0.19 -7.92 -26.83
C ASN A 496 0.38 -9.43 -26.63
N LYS A 497 1.59 -9.92 -26.95
CA LYS A 497 1.98 -11.34 -26.78
C LYS A 497 1.79 -11.84 -25.35
N LYS A 498 1.88 -10.96 -24.34
CA LYS A 498 1.72 -11.28 -22.92
C LYS A 498 0.28 -11.66 -22.58
N ASP A 499 -0.70 -10.90 -23.06
CA ASP A 499 -2.13 -11.10 -22.78
C ASP A 499 -2.61 -12.44 -23.35
N MET A 500 -2.14 -12.79 -24.55
CA MET A 500 -2.42 -14.09 -25.17
C MET A 500 -1.74 -15.27 -24.44
N THR A 501 -0.59 -15.04 -23.82
CA THR A 501 0.14 -16.07 -23.07
C THR A 501 -0.52 -16.32 -21.70
N GLU A 502 -1.05 -15.26 -21.09
CA GLU A 502 -1.80 -15.31 -19.83
C GLU A 502 -3.08 -16.13 -19.97
N ILE A 503 -3.87 -15.91 -21.02
CA ILE A 503 -5.09 -16.69 -21.31
C ILE A 503 -4.75 -18.18 -21.56
N LYS A 504 -3.59 -18.49 -22.16
CA LYS A 504 -3.14 -19.89 -22.39
C LYS A 504 -2.71 -20.61 -21.11
N SER A 505 -2.25 -19.86 -20.11
CA SER A 505 -1.77 -20.42 -18.85
C SER A 505 -2.90 -21.04 -18.02
N TYR A 506 -4.16 -20.68 -18.29
CA TYR A 506 -5.30 -21.27 -17.63
C TYR A 506 -5.41 -22.77 -17.96
N GLY A 507 -5.26 -23.60 -16.91
CA GLY A 507 -5.64 -25.01 -16.94
C GLY A 507 -7.15 -25.18 -17.00
N ARG A 508 -7.88 -24.35 -16.23
CA ARG A 508 -9.34 -24.20 -16.28
C ARG A 508 -9.67 -22.69 -16.25
N PRO A 509 -10.34 -22.15 -17.26
CA PRO A 509 -10.62 -20.71 -17.34
C PRO A 509 -11.72 -20.29 -16.36
N PRO A 510 -11.77 -19.00 -15.97
CA PRO A 510 -12.95 -18.43 -15.31
C PRO A 510 -14.21 -18.56 -16.18
N LEU A 511 -15.38 -18.72 -15.56
CA LEU A 511 -16.65 -19.03 -16.23
C LEU A 511 -17.03 -18.03 -17.34
N LEU A 512 -16.71 -16.75 -17.15
CA LEU A 512 -16.99 -15.71 -18.14
C LEU A 512 -16.08 -15.81 -19.36
N VAL A 513 -14.79 -16.13 -19.15
CA VAL A 513 -13.82 -16.35 -20.23
C VAL A 513 -14.21 -17.59 -21.03
N GLU A 514 -14.66 -18.65 -20.35
CA GLU A 514 -15.17 -19.86 -20.98
C GLU A 514 -16.38 -19.56 -21.86
N LYS A 515 -17.41 -18.87 -21.33
CA LYS A 515 -18.62 -18.51 -22.09
C LYS A 515 -18.35 -17.62 -23.30
N VAL A 516 -17.47 -16.64 -23.17
CA VAL A 516 -17.09 -15.76 -24.28
C VAL A 516 -16.35 -16.56 -25.36
N MET A 517 -15.43 -17.44 -24.97
CA MET A 517 -14.68 -18.26 -25.92
C MET A 517 -15.54 -19.33 -26.58
N GLU A 518 -16.50 -19.91 -25.88
CA GLU A 518 -17.54 -20.79 -26.45
C GLU A 518 -18.36 -20.04 -27.50
N ALA A 519 -18.84 -18.83 -27.20
CA ALA A 519 -19.56 -18.01 -28.17
C ALA A 519 -18.72 -17.69 -29.43
N VAL A 520 -17.43 -17.40 -29.25
CA VAL A 520 -16.49 -17.18 -30.36
C VAL A 520 -16.26 -18.46 -31.18
N MET A 521 -16.17 -19.64 -30.55
CA MET A 521 -16.03 -20.91 -31.28
C MET A 521 -17.28 -21.26 -32.08
N ILE A 522 -18.47 -20.98 -31.55
CA ILE A 522 -19.76 -21.14 -32.24
C ILE A 522 -19.81 -20.26 -33.49
N LEU A 523 -19.40 -18.99 -33.37
CA LEU A 523 -19.34 -18.06 -34.51
C LEU A 523 -18.34 -18.50 -35.59
N ARG A 524 -17.32 -19.29 -35.22
CA ARG A 524 -16.33 -19.88 -36.15
C ARG A 524 -16.71 -21.28 -36.65
N GLY A 525 -17.88 -21.80 -36.29
CA GLY A 525 -18.34 -23.14 -36.67
C GLY A 525 -17.50 -24.28 -36.11
N SER A 526 -16.82 -24.05 -34.99
CA SER A 526 -15.98 -25.06 -34.28
C SER A 526 -16.68 -25.55 -33.02
N GLU A 527 -16.20 -26.66 -32.44
CA GLU A 527 -16.79 -27.18 -31.19
C GLU A 527 -16.66 -26.17 -30.04
N PRO A 528 -17.76 -25.88 -29.29
CA PRO A 528 -17.78 -24.92 -28.19
C PRO A 528 -17.15 -25.52 -26.93
N THR A 529 -15.86 -25.83 -26.99
CA THR A 529 -15.11 -26.36 -25.85
C THR A 529 -13.83 -25.56 -25.63
N TRP A 530 -13.44 -25.40 -24.36
CA TRP A 530 -12.18 -24.74 -24.02
C TRP A 530 -10.95 -25.42 -24.64
N ALA A 531 -10.99 -26.75 -24.79
CA ALA A 531 -9.90 -27.51 -25.40
C ALA A 531 -9.66 -27.11 -26.86
N GLU A 532 -10.72 -26.94 -27.64
CA GLU A 532 -10.63 -26.53 -29.05
C GLU A 532 -10.27 -25.04 -29.18
N ALA A 533 -10.84 -24.19 -28.33
CA ALA A 533 -10.48 -22.76 -28.24
C ALA A 533 -8.97 -22.57 -27.96
N LYS A 534 -8.41 -23.35 -27.02
CA LYS A 534 -6.99 -23.32 -26.66
C LYS A 534 -6.09 -23.79 -27.81
N ARG A 535 -6.51 -24.81 -28.57
CA ARG A 535 -5.80 -25.31 -29.76
C ARG A 535 -5.75 -24.25 -30.86
N GLN A 536 -6.85 -23.56 -31.14
CA GLN A 536 -6.89 -22.52 -32.16
C GLN A 536 -6.08 -21.27 -31.78
N LEU A 537 -6.08 -20.90 -30.49
CA LEU A 537 -5.21 -19.84 -29.95
C LEU A 537 -3.72 -20.20 -30.04
N ALA A 538 -3.35 -21.49 -29.98
CA ALA A 538 -1.97 -21.93 -30.20
C ALA A 538 -1.54 -21.67 -31.65
N LYS A 539 -2.36 -22.10 -32.61
CA LYS A 539 -2.10 -21.96 -34.05
C LYS A 539 -2.03 -20.50 -34.52
N MET A 540 -2.88 -19.61 -33.98
CA MET A 540 -2.83 -18.18 -34.32
C MET A 540 -1.59 -17.47 -33.78
N ALA A 541 -1.05 -17.89 -32.65
CA ALA A 541 0.18 -17.30 -32.10
C ALA A 541 1.43 -17.70 -32.91
N GLU A 542 1.48 -18.94 -33.42
CA GLU A 542 2.55 -19.40 -34.32
C GLU A 542 2.55 -18.60 -35.63
N LEU A 543 1.37 -18.33 -36.18
CA LEU A 543 1.21 -17.49 -37.37
C LEU A 543 1.62 -16.02 -37.12
N LYS A 544 1.27 -15.46 -35.96
CA LYS A 544 1.69 -14.10 -35.58
C LYS A 544 3.20 -14.01 -35.38
N GLN A 545 3.82 -15.04 -34.78
CA GLN A 545 5.28 -15.13 -34.65
C GLN A 545 5.99 -15.16 -36.01
N GLN A 546 5.50 -15.95 -36.96
CA GLN A 546 6.06 -15.97 -38.32
C GLN A 546 5.87 -14.64 -39.07
N TYR A 547 4.78 -13.92 -38.80
CA TYR A 547 4.53 -12.60 -39.36
C TYR A 547 5.49 -11.54 -38.78
N ASP A 548 5.66 -11.51 -37.46
CA ASP A 548 6.56 -10.57 -36.77
C ASP A 548 8.03 -10.79 -37.17
N GLU A 549 8.47 -12.06 -37.32
CA GLU A 549 9.80 -12.41 -37.81
C GLU A 549 10.03 -11.93 -39.26
N LYS A 550 9.02 -12.04 -40.13
CA LYS A 550 9.08 -11.53 -41.50
C LYS A 550 9.07 -10.01 -41.56
N LEU A 551 8.33 -9.35 -40.66
CA LEU A 551 8.29 -7.89 -40.56
C LEU A 551 9.66 -7.34 -40.14
N ALA A 552 10.29 -7.96 -39.13
CA ALA A 552 11.64 -7.60 -38.69
C ALA A 552 12.68 -7.78 -39.82
N GLN A 553 12.61 -8.87 -40.60
CA GLN A 553 13.48 -9.07 -41.76
C GLN A 553 13.28 -8.00 -42.83
N LYS A 554 12.02 -7.57 -43.06
CA LYS A 554 11.69 -6.51 -44.03
C LYS A 554 12.28 -5.15 -43.60
N GLU A 555 12.21 -4.82 -42.31
CA GLU A 555 12.81 -3.58 -41.77
C GLU A 555 14.34 -3.59 -41.84
N GLU A 556 14.98 -4.75 -41.59
CA GLU A 556 16.42 -4.90 -41.73
C GLU A 556 16.90 -4.73 -43.18
N LEU A 557 16.16 -5.30 -44.14
CA LEU A 557 16.40 -5.12 -45.57
C LEU A 557 16.23 -3.66 -46.00
N LYS A 558 15.24 -2.95 -45.44
CA LYS A 558 15.01 -1.53 -45.71
C LYS A 558 16.17 -0.65 -45.21
N ARG A 559 16.68 -0.92 -44.00
CA ARG A 559 17.89 -0.25 -43.47
C ARG A 559 19.13 -0.51 -44.33
N LYS A 560 19.30 -1.74 -44.82
CA LYS A 560 20.42 -2.08 -45.72
C LYS A 560 20.30 -1.35 -47.06
N ALA A 561 19.09 -1.21 -47.60
CA ALA A 561 18.83 -0.46 -48.83
C ALA A 561 19.16 1.03 -48.64
N GLU A 562 18.66 1.66 -47.58
CA GLU A 562 18.95 3.06 -47.24
C GLU A 562 20.46 3.31 -47.04
N TYR A 563 21.16 2.40 -46.38
CA TYR A 563 22.61 2.48 -46.24
C TYR A 563 23.34 2.36 -47.59
N THR A 564 22.86 1.50 -48.49
CA THR A 564 23.46 1.31 -49.81
C THR A 564 23.25 2.53 -50.71
N GLU A 565 22.07 3.15 -50.64
CA GLU A 565 21.73 4.38 -51.35
C GLU A 565 22.60 5.56 -50.87
N LEU A 566 22.82 5.66 -49.55
CA LEU A 566 23.70 6.66 -48.94
C LEU A 566 25.18 6.46 -49.30
N MET A 567 25.60 5.21 -49.51
CA MET A 567 26.94 4.87 -50.03
C MET A 567 27.08 5.19 -51.53
N LEU A 568 26.01 5.00 -52.32
CA LEU A 568 25.96 5.38 -53.73
C LEU A 568 26.00 6.90 -53.92
N GLU A 569 25.27 7.68 -53.12
CA GLU A 569 25.35 9.15 -53.09
C GLU A 569 26.75 9.65 -52.73
N ARG A 570 27.41 9.01 -51.75
CA ARG A 570 28.80 9.32 -51.40
C ARG A 570 29.76 8.99 -52.54
N ALA A 571 29.58 7.86 -53.21
CA ALA A 571 30.42 7.47 -54.35
C ALA A 571 30.24 8.41 -55.55
N THR A 572 29.02 8.88 -55.83
CA THR A 572 28.77 9.85 -56.91
C THR A 572 29.41 11.21 -56.61
N LYS A 573 29.39 11.67 -55.35
CA LYS A 573 30.13 12.86 -54.91
C LYS A 573 31.66 12.74 -54.96
N PHE A 574 32.20 11.53 -55.00
CA PHE A 574 33.63 11.29 -55.17
C PHE A 574 34.06 11.22 -56.65
N MET A 575 33.12 11.00 -57.58
CA MET A 575 33.39 10.94 -59.02
C MET A 575 33.05 12.23 -59.78
N SER A 576 32.40 13.20 -59.11
CA SER A 576 32.26 14.60 -59.55
C SER A 576 33.34 15.47 -58.93
#